data_AF-A0A1F6STR7-F1
#
_entry.id   AF-A0A1F6STR7-F1
#
_cell.length_a   1.000
_cell.length_b   1.000
_cell.length_c   1.000
_cell.angle_alpha   90.00
_cell.angle_beta   90.00
_cell.angle_gamma   90.00
#
_symmetry.space_group_name_H-M   'P 1'
#
loop_
_entity.id
_entity.type
_entity.pdbx_description
1 polymer ?
#
loop_
_entity_poly.entity_id
_entity_poly.type
_entity_poly.pdbx_seq_one_letter_code
_entity_poly.pdbx_strand_id
1 'polypeptide(L)'
;MTGSKKVVVSVLALTAVLGAGAYGIKGISGANAAENGRGFFLVEKIAEKFGLNKDEVEKVFEENRQEQQTRMKTNSEEKLSEAVSKGELTETQKQLIIAKRAELEQEREKNREAHRNLSDEERKAEMEKQRAEMNGKREALEKWAKENGIDMAHLMGMGGGMNHGGRHNGGSFEEGRKNEQKQK
;
A
#
# COMPACT_ATOMS: atom_id res chain seq x y z
N MET A 1 -36.05 -37.36 0.90
CA MET A 1 -35.12 -37.14 2.04
C MET A 1 -33.86 -36.51 1.48
N THR A 2 -33.70 -35.21 1.65
CA THR A 2 -32.58 -34.42 1.11
C THR A 2 -31.36 -34.60 2.02
N GLY A 3 -30.33 -35.27 1.50
CA GLY A 3 -29.07 -35.51 2.22
C GLY A 3 -28.19 -34.26 2.25
N SER A 4 -28.04 -33.66 3.42
CA SER A 4 -27.10 -32.57 3.70
C SER A 4 -25.65 -33.07 3.63
N LYS A 5 -24.88 -32.64 2.62
CA LYS A 5 -23.44 -32.84 2.57
C LYS A 5 -22.78 -31.88 3.57
N LYS A 6 -22.32 -32.42 4.70
CA LYS A 6 -21.54 -31.69 5.70
C LYS A 6 -20.18 -31.35 5.09
N VAL A 7 -19.92 -30.06 4.85
CA VAL A 7 -18.59 -29.58 4.51
C VAL A 7 -17.76 -29.60 5.79
N VAL A 8 -16.78 -30.49 5.81
CA VAL A 8 -15.77 -30.57 6.86
C VAL A 8 -14.91 -29.32 6.76
N VAL A 9 -15.17 -28.33 7.62
CA VAL A 9 -14.25 -27.20 7.84
C VAL A 9 -13.04 -27.77 8.57
N SER A 10 -11.98 -28.02 7.81
CA SER A 10 -10.67 -28.35 8.33
C SER A 10 -10.14 -27.17 9.14
N VAL A 11 -10.33 -27.24 10.46
CA VAL A 11 -9.59 -26.45 11.46
C VAL A 11 -8.13 -26.90 11.38
N LEU A 12 -7.36 -26.28 10.50
CA LEU A 12 -5.90 -26.42 10.47
C LEU A 12 -5.30 -25.26 11.26
N ALA A 13 -4.96 -25.58 12.52
CA ALA A 13 -3.89 -25.01 13.32
C ALA A 13 -3.81 -23.47 13.45
N LEU A 14 -4.69 -22.90 14.27
CA LEU A 14 -4.45 -21.63 14.96
C LEU A 14 -3.75 -21.89 16.31
N THR A 15 -2.57 -22.50 16.26
CA THR A 15 -1.69 -22.65 17.43
C THR A 15 -0.69 -21.48 17.49
N ALA A 16 -0.98 -20.55 18.39
CA ALA A 16 -0.10 -19.68 19.18
C ALA A 16 1.20 -19.12 18.56
N VAL A 17 1.26 -17.79 18.39
CA VAL A 17 2.30 -16.95 19.05
C VAL A 17 1.66 -15.62 19.49
N LEU A 18 1.03 -15.63 20.66
CA LEU A 18 1.06 -14.48 21.56
C LEU A 18 2.36 -14.64 22.37
N GLY A 19 3.36 -13.79 22.13
CA GLY A 19 4.58 -13.73 22.94
C GLY A 19 5.89 -13.68 22.16
N ALA A 20 6.28 -12.48 21.71
CA ALA A 20 7.68 -12.05 21.59
C ALA A 20 7.74 -10.52 21.56
N GLY A 21 7.33 -9.91 22.67
CA GLY A 21 7.90 -8.61 23.04
C GLY A 21 9.34 -8.82 23.52
N ALA A 22 10.21 -7.90 23.12
CA ALA A 22 11.58 -7.68 23.59
C ALA A 22 12.68 -8.63 23.07
N TYR A 23 13.80 -7.96 22.72
CA TYR A 23 15.13 -8.45 22.35
C TYR A 23 15.37 -8.79 20.87
N GLY A 24 15.90 -7.80 20.13
CA GLY A 24 16.89 -8.14 19.11
C GLY A 24 17.05 -7.27 17.86
N ILE A 25 16.72 -5.98 17.84
CA ILE A 25 17.26 -5.11 16.78
C ILE A 25 18.67 -4.70 17.22
N LYS A 26 19.64 -5.60 16.99
CA LYS A 26 21.05 -5.19 16.88
C LYS A 26 21.14 -4.28 15.66
N GLY A 27 21.69 -3.09 15.87
CA GLY A 27 21.81 -2.05 14.86
C GLY A 27 22.37 -2.58 13.54
N ILE A 28 21.57 -2.47 12.50
CA ILE A 28 22.10 -2.30 11.15
C ILE A 28 22.21 -0.79 11.00
N SER A 29 23.44 -0.33 11.11
CA SER A 29 23.90 1.00 10.73
C SER A 29 23.16 1.48 9.48
N GLY A 30 22.49 2.64 9.61
CA GLY A 30 22.07 3.44 8.47
C GLY A 30 23.27 3.77 7.62
N ALA A 31 23.47 3.00 6.55
CA ALA A 31 24.41 3.29 5.51
C ALA A 31 23.68 3.03 4.19
N ASN A 32 23.61 4.09 3.37
CA ASN A 32 22.94 4.18 2.07
C ASN A 32 21.45 4.56 2.12
N ALA A 33 21.16 5.73 2.69
CA ALA A 33 20.11 6.59 2.13
C ALA A 33 20.51 6.91 0.68
N ALA A 34 19.92 6.17 -0.26
CA ALA A 34 20.25 6.28 -1.67
C ALA A 34 19.80 7.65 -2.20
N GLU A 35 20.77 8.29 -2.83
CA GLU A 35 20.84 9.63 -3.42
C GLU A 35 19.75 9.98 -4.45
N ASN A 36 18.80 9.08 -4.75
CA ASN A 36 17.90 9.18 -5.91
C ASN A 36 16.39 9.07 -5.59
N GLY A 37 15.96 9.49 -4.41
CA GLY A 37 14.54 9.61 -4.07
C GLY A 37 14.02 11.05 -4.18
N ARG A 38 12.77 11.25 -4.65
CA ARG A 38 12.09 12.58 -4.58
C ARG A 38 12.10 13.21 -3.16
N GLY A 39 12.19 12.39 -2.12
CA GLY A 39 12.35 12.85 -0.74
C GLY A 39 13.73 13.44 -0.44
N PHE A 40 14.79 12.88 -1.02
CA PHE A 40 16.16 13.38 -0.86
C PHE A 40 16.33 14.79 -1.43
N PHE A 41 15.73 15.05 -2.59
CA PHE A 41 15.72 16.38 -3.21
C PHE A 41 14.97 17.45 -2.40
N LEU A 42 13.94 17.05 -1.63
CA LEU A 42 13.23 17.97 -0.73
C LEU A 42 14.06 18.27 0.53
N VAL A 43 14.66 17.23 1.14
CA VAL A 43 15.54 17.38 2.31
C VAL A 43 16.69 18.33 1.97
N GLU A 44 17.35 18.11 0.83
CA GLU A 44 18.46 18.95 0.35
C GLU A 44 18.03 20.39 0.09
N LYS A 45 16.93 20.61 -0.64
CA LYS A 45 16.41 21.96 -0.89
C LYS A 45 16.02 22.71 0.37
N ILE A 46 15.44 22.03 1.35
CA ILE A 46 15.04 22.65 2.63
C ILE A 46 16.29 23.01 3.43
N ALA A 47 17.25 22.09 3.52
CA ALA A 47 18.52 22.35 4.20
C ALA A 47 19.25 23.55 3.58
N GLU A 48 19.40 23.59 2.25
CA GLU A 48 20.05 24.69 1.54
C GLU A 48 19.29 26.01 1.66
N LYS A 49 17.96 26.01 1.47
CA LYS A 49 17.16 27.25 1.45
C LYS A 49 17.16 27.96 2.80
N PHE A 50 17.21 27.21 3.90
CA PHE A 50 17.12 27.73 5.26
C PHE A 50 18.42 27.63 6.04
N GLY A 51 19.50 27.10 5.45
CA GLY A 51 20.79 26.91 6.11
C GLY A 51 20.75 25.92 7.27
N LEU A 52 19.95 24.85 7.16
CA LEU A 52 19.80 23.83 8.19
C LEU A 52 20.75 22.66 7.98
N ASN A 53 21.01 21.89 9.04
CA ASN A 53 21.78 20.65 8.93
C ASN A 53 20.96 19.58 8.17
N LYS A 54 21.55 19.02 7.11
CA LYS A 54 20.90 18.01 6.24
C LYS A 54 20.50 16.75 7.00
N ASP A 55 21.35 16.26 7.89
CA ASP A 55 21.11 15.03 8.67
C ASP A 55 19.96 15.22 9.68
N GLU A 56 19.86 16.41 10.28
CA GLU A 56 18.74 16.75 11.18
C GLU A 56 17.42 16.84 10.43
N VAL A 57 17.43 17.45 9.23
CA VAL A 57 16.24 17.50 8.37
C VAL A 57 15.84 16.09 7.92
N GLU A 58 16.80 15.26 7.51
CA GLU A 58 16.53 13.86 7.14
C GLU A 58 15.89 13.08 8.30
N LYS A 59 16.42 13.25 9.51
CA LYS A 59 15.88 12.62 10.71
C LYS A 59 14.42 13.02 10.98
N VAL A 60 14.08 14.30 10.87
CA VAL A 60 12.69 14.78 11.03
C VAL A 60 11.75 14.14 10.01
N PHE A 61 12.18 14.00 8.76
CA PHE A 61 11.38 13.35 7.73
C PHE A 61 11.16 11.86 8.01
N GLU A 62 12.19 11.17 8.51
CA GLU A 62 12.09 9.76 8.88
C GLU A 62 11.18 9.57 10.10
N GLU A 63 11.31 10.39 11.13
CA GLU A 63 10.42 10.40 12.30
C GLU A 63 8.96 10.62 11.89
N ASN A 64 8.68 11.65 11.08
CA ASN A 64 7.33 11.91 10.58
C ASN A 64 6.81 10.75 9.70
N ARG A 65 7.66 10.13 8.88
CA ARG A 65 7.27 8.96 8.09
C ARG A 65 6.85 7.80 8.99
N GLN A 66 7.61 7.51 10.04
CA GLN A 66 7.31 6.45 11.00
C GLN A 66 6.03 6.73 11.79
N GLU A 67 5.82 7.99 12.19
CA GLU A 67 4.60 8.43 12.86
C GLU A 67 3.37 8.23 11.94
N GLN A 68 3.45 8.66 10.68
CA GLN A 68 2.35 8.46 9.73
C GLN A 68 2.07 6.98 9.47
N GLN A 69 3.11 6.13 9.37
CA GLN A 69 2.91 4.68 9.21
C GLN A 69 2.20 4.08 10.41
N THR A 70 2.63 4.42 11.62
CA THR A 70 2.00 3.96 12.87
C THR A 70 0.54 4.41 12.91
N ARG A 71 0.28 5.70 12.66
CA ARG A 71 -1.07 6.26 12.63
C ARG A 71 -1.96 5.57 11.60
N MET A 72 -1.46 5.27 10.41
CA MET A 72 -2.22 4.55 9.38
C MET A 72 -2.57 3.12 9.81
N LYS A 73 -1.64 2.42 10.47
CA LYS A 73 -1.89 1.06 11.02
C LYS A 73 -2.94 1.10 12.11
N THR A 74 -2.78 1.99 13.10
CA THR A 74 -3.76 2.17 14.19
C THR A 74 -5.14 2.50 13.66
N ASN A 75 -5.29 3.52 12.80
CA ASN A 75 -6.59 3.89 12.21
C ASN A 75 -7.22 2.72 11.43
N SER A 76 -6.39 1.89 10.80
CA SER A 76 -6.86 0.74 10.03
C SER A 76 -7.37 -0.39 10.92
N GLU A 77 -6.75 -0.62 12.08
CA GLU A 77 -7.19 -1.59 13.09
C GLU A 77 -8.42 -1.12 13.86
N GLU A 78 -8.51 0.18 14.16
CA GLU A 78 -9.68 0.81 14.78
C GLU A 78 -10.92 0.64 13.90
N LYS A 79 -10.81 0.95 12.59
CA LYS A 79 -11.91 0.75 11.63
C LYS A 79 -12.37 -0.70 11.54
N LEU A 80 -11.45 -1.67 11.62
CA LEU A 80 -11.82 -3.08 11.64
C LEU A 80 -12.54 -3.44 12.95
N SER A 81 -12.09 -2.90 14.08
CA SER A 81 -12.74 -3.11 15.39
C SER A 81 -14.13 -2.48 15.45
N GLU A 82 -14.32 -1.33 14.81
CA GLU A 82 -15.62 -0.70 14.64
C GLU A 82 -16.55 -1.56 13.78
N ALA A 83 -16.05 -2.10 12.65
CA ALA A 83 -16.80 -3.01 11.80
C ALA A 83 -17.19 -4.32 12.52
N VAL A 84 -16.32 -4.83 13.40
CA VAL A 84 -16.66 -5.97 14.29
C VAL A 84 -17.78 -5.58 15.27
N SER A 85 -17.69 -4.40 15.87
CA SER A 85 -18.71 -3.89 16.81
C SER A 85 -20.07 -3.68 16.14
N LYS A 86 -20.08 -3.30 14.86
CA LYS A 86 -21.28 -3.16 14.02
C LYS A 86 -21.82 -4.50 13.49
N GLY A 87 -21.10 -5.60 13.70
CA GLY A 87 -21.46 -6.92 13.19
C GLY A 87 -21.23 -7.10 11.68
N GLU A 88 -20.53 -6.16 11.02
CA GLU A 88 -20.14 -6.28 9.61
C GLU A 88 -18.99 -7.28 9.43
N LEU A 89 -18.17 -7.44 10.47
CA LEU A 89 -17.08 -8.42 10.53
C LEU A 89 -17.18 -9.26 11.80
N THR A 90 -16.64 -10.47 11.74
CA THR A 90 -16.30 -11.26 12.93
C THR A 90 -14.88 -10.97 13.40
N GLU A 91 -14.55 -11.24 14.66
CA GLU A 91 -13.17 -11.10 15.16
C GLU A 91 -12.19 -11.96 14.35
N THR A 92 -12.59 -13.18 13.96
CA THR A 92 -11.80 -14.05 13.08
C THR A 92 -11.49 -13.38 11.73
N GLN A 93 -12.49 -12.75 11.10
CA GLN A 93 -12.30 -12.04 9.83
C GLN A 93 -11.39 -10.82 9.99
N LYS A 94 -11.50 -10.07 11.08
CA LYS A 94 -10.56 -9.00 11.40
C LYS A 94 -9.12 -9.50 11.47
N GLN A 95 -8.87 -10.62 12.16
CA GLN A 95 -7.52 -11.20 12.25
C GLN A 95 -7.00 -11.65 10.88
N LEU A 96 -7.85 -12.26 10.04
CA LEU A 96 -7.50 -12.62 8.66
C LEU A 96 -7.12 -11.38 7.82
N ILE A 97 -7.85 -10.27 7.96
CA ILE A 97 -7.54 -9.02 7.25
C ILE A 97 -6.20 -8.45 7.72
N ILE A 98 -5.94 -8.42 9.02
CA ILE A 98 -4.67 -7.92 9.59
C ILE A 98 -3.50 -8.75 9.03
N ALA A 99 -3.60 -10.08 9.08
CA ALA A 99 -2.58 -10.96 8.53
C ALA A 99 -2.37 -10.74 7.02
N LYS A 100 -3.45 -10.63 6.24
CA LYS A 100 -3.35 -10.42 4.79
C LYS A 100 -2.77 -9.06 4.44
N ARG A 101 -3.09 -8.01 5.20
CA ARG A 101 -2.48 -6.68 5.03
C ARG A 101 -0.98 -6.71 5.29
N ALA A 102 -0.53 -7.43 6.31
CA ALA A 102 0.89 -7.58 6.61
C ALA A 102 1.64 -8.29 5.46
N GLU A 103 1.07 -9.34 4.88
CA GLU A 103 1.62 -10.03 3.70
C GLU A 103 1.75 -9.07 2.50
N LEU A 104 0.68 -8.30 2.21
CA LEU A 104 0.68 -7.33 1.11
C LEU A 104 1.64 -6.16 1.35
N GLU A 105 1.85 -5.75 2.60
CA GLU A 105 2.83 -4.72 2.96
C GLU A 105 4.26 -5.21 2.69
N GLN A 106 4.59 -6.45 3.05
CA GLN A 106 5.90 -7.05 2.76
C GLN A 106 6.14 -7.17 1.25
N GLU A 107 5.12 -7.56 0.47
CA GLU A 107 5.24 -7.61 -0.98
C GLU A 107 5.49 -6.22 -1.57
N ARG A 108 4.78 -5.20 -1.09
CA ARG A 108 4.98 -3.81 -1.52
C ARG A 108 6.38 -3.29 -1.18
N GLU A 109 6.92 -3.64 -0.03
CA GLU A 109 8.27 -3.23 0.35
C GLU A 109 9.32 -3.89 -0.54
N LYS A 110 9.19 -5.20 -0.81
CA LYS A 110 10.07 -5.91 -1.76
C LYS A 110 10.03 -5.27 -3.15
N ASN A 111 8.84 -4.94 -3.64
CA ASN A 111 8.71 -4.24 -4.92
C ASN A 111 9.39 -2.86 -4.84
N ARG A 112 9.13 -2.07 -3.79
CA ARG A 112 9.77 -0.76 -3.61
C ARG A 112 11.30 -0.87 -3.63
N GLU A 113 11.87 -1.84 -2.93
CA GLU A 113 13.31 -2.09 -2.93
C GLU A 113 13.82 -2.44 -4.33
N ALA A 114 13.11 -3.31 -5.06
CA ALA A 114 13.45 -3.68 -6.44
C ALA A 114 13.40 -2.48 -7.40
N HIS A 115 12.52 -1.50 -7.17
CA HIS A 115 12.41 -0.31 -8.03
C HIS A 115 13.25 0.88 -7.57
N ARG A 116 13.95 0.79 -6.44
CA ARG A 116 14.61 1.94 -5.80
C ARG A 116 15.61 2.63 -6.74
N ASN A 117 16.29 1.86 -7.58
CA ASN A 117 17.41 2.33 -8.40
C ASN A 117 17.13 2.28 -9.91
N LEU A 118 15.88 2.02 -10.34
CA LEU A 118 15.53 1.99 -11.76
C LEU A 118 15.58 3.39 -12.38
N SER A 119 16.09 3.50 -13.61
CA SER A 119 15.97 4.71 -14.42
C SER A 119 14.51 5.07 -14.68
N ASP A 120 14.23 6.26 -15.21
CA ASP A 120 12.87 6.65 -15.55
C ASP A 120 12.28 5.76 -16.67
N GLU A 121 13.09 5.39 -17.67
CA GLU A 121 12.70 4.47 -18.74
C GLU A 121 12.44 3.05 -18.21
N GLU A 122 13.35 2.54 -17.38
CA GLU A 122 13.21 1.21 -16.76
C GLU A 122 12.00 1.16 -15.83
N ARG A 123 11.77 2.22 -15.05
CA ARG A 123 10.60 2.33 -14.17
C ARG A 123 9.31 2.36 -14.97
N LYS A 124 9.28 3.04 -16.12
CA LYS A 124 8.10 3.06 -17.00
C LYS A 124 7.80 1.66 -17.56
N ALA A 125 8.81 0.96 -18.06
CA ALA A 125 8.66 -0.41 -18.57
C ALA A 125 8.20 -1.38 -17.47
N GLU A 126 8.78 -1.26 -16.28
CA GLU A 126 8.42 -2.10 -15.14
C GLU A 126 7.00 -1.79 -14.61
N MET A 127 6.58 -0.53 -14.59
CA MET A 127 5.20 -0.16 -14.26
C MET A 127 4.18 -0.74 -15.25
N GLU A 128 4.53 -0.83 -16.54
CA GLU A 128 3.68 -1.46 -17.55
C GLU A 128 3.55 -2.96 -17.31
N LYS A 129 4.67 -3.64 -17.02
CA LYS A 129 4.69 -5.06 -16.64
C LYS A 129 3.86 -5.30 -15.37
N GLN A 130 4.02 -4.46 -14.35
CA GLN A 130 3.26 -4.55 -13.11
C GLN A 130 1.77 -4.37 -13.29
N ARG A 131 1.30 -3.54 -14.24
CA ARG A 131 -0.15 -3.39 -14.48
C ARG A 131 -0.82 -4.71 -14.82
N ALA A 132 -0.18 -5.56 -15.61
CA ALA A 132 -0.71 -6.89 -15.93
C ALA A 132 -0.72 -7.80 -14.69
N GLU A 133 0.37 -7.80 -13.92
CA GLU A 133 0.47 -8.58 -12.69
C GLU A 133 -0.55 -8.14 -11.62
N MET A 134 -0.85 -6.84 -11.55
CA MET A 134 -1.80 -6.27 -10.59
C MET A 134 -3.23 -6.75 -10.83
N ASN A 135 -3.64 -7.01 -12.07
CA ASN A 135 -4.95 -7.58 -12.36
C ASN A 135 -5.07 -9.00 -11.78
N GLY A 136 -4.06 -9.86 -12.02
CA GLY A 136 -4.03 -11.20 -11.45
C GLY A 136 -3.99 -11.20 -9.92
N LYS A 137 -3.21 -10.30 -9.32
CA LYS A 137 -3.18 -10.12 -7.85
C LYS A 137 -4.54 -9.69 -7.32
N ARG A 138 -5.23 -8.78 -8.01
CA ARG A 138 -6.57 -8.34 -7.63
C ARG A 138 -7.58 -9.49 -7.66
N GLU A 139 -7.60 -10.29 -8.72
CA GLU A 139 -8.47 -11.46 -8.81
C GLU A 139 -8.19 -12.48 -7.70
N ALA A 140 -6.91 -12.73 -7.40
CA ALA A 140 -6.50 -13.60 -6.30
C ALA A 140 -6.98 -13.07 -4.94
N LEU A 141 -6.90 -11.76 -4.72
CA LEU A 141 -7.39 -11.13 -3.49
C LEU A 141 -8.92 -11.15 -3.40
N GLU A 142 -9.63 -10.89 -4.50
CA GLU A 142 -11.09 -10.98 -4.55
C GLU A 142 -11.57 -12.40 -4.25
N LYS A 143 -10.89 -13.41 -4.79
CA LYS A 143 -11.18 -14.82 -4.49
C LYS A 143 -10.93 -15.13 -3.02
N TRP A 144 -9.77 -14.74 -2.49
CA TRP A 144 -9.44 -14.91 -1.08
C TRP A 144 -10.48 -14.25 -0.16
N ALA A 145 -10.92 -13.03 -0.49
CA ALA A 145 -11.90 -12.31 0.30
C ALA A 145 -13.27 -13.04 0.29
N LYS A 146 -13.73 -13.48 -0.88
CA LYS A 146 -14.96 -14.28 -1.03
C LYS A 146 -14.92 -15.59 -0.25
N GLU A 147 -13.82 -16.33 -0.33
CA GLU A 147 -13.63 -17.60 0.39
C GLU A 147 -13.71 -17.43 1.91
N ASN A 148 -13.33 -16.24 2.41
CA ASN A 148 -13.37 -15.89 3.84
C ASN A 148 -14.60 -15.04 4.24
N GLY A 149 -15.54 -14.81 3.31
CA GLY A 149 -16.72 -13.99 3.56
C GLY A 149 -16.42 -12.53 3.91
N ILE A 150 -15.30 -12.00 3.41
CA ILE A 150 -14.83 -10.63 3.68
C ILE A 150 -15.15 -9.75 2.46
N ASP A 151 -15.70 -8.56 2.68
CA ASP A 151 -15.79 -7.54 1.65
C ASP A 151 -14.40 -6.93 1.38
N MET A 152 -14.04 -6.82 0.09
CA MET A 152 -12.76 -6.26 -0.34
C MET A 152 -12.50 -4.83 0.16
N ALA A 153 -13.55 -4.05 0.43
CA ALA A 153 -13.44 -2.72 1.02
C ALA A 153 -12.78 -2.76 2.40
N HIS A 154 -13.01 -3.81 3.19
CA HIS A 154 -12.34 -3.98 4.48
C HIS A 154 -10.86 -4.36 4.31
N LEU A 155 -10.47 -5.04 3.24
CA LEU A 155 -9.06 -5.39 2.98
C LEU A 155 -8.26 -4.18 2.48
N MET A 156 -8.76 -3.48 1.46
CA MET A 156 -8.06 -2.38 0.78
C MET A 156 -8.15 -1.04 1.53
N GLY A 157 -8.83 -1.03 2.67
CA GLY A 157 -9.11 0.16 3.45
C GLY A 157 -10.31 0.90 2.88
N MET A 158 -11.16 1.40 3.78
CA MET A 158 -12.44 2.07 3.50
C MET A 158 -12.27 3.48 2.88
N GLY A 159 -11.30 3.65 1.99
CA GLY A 159 -10.90 4.89 1.32
C GLY A 159 -10.00 4.67 0.09
N GLY A 160 -9.82 3.41 -0.35
CA GLY A 160 -9.02 3.05 -1.51
C GLY A 160 -9.73 3.26 -2.85
N GLY A 161 -10.05 4.51 -3.19
CA GLY A 161 -9.94 5.00 -4.56
C GLY A 161 -10.66 4.29 -5.72
N MET A 162 -11.80 3.63 -5.51
CA MET A 162 -12.68 3.23 -6.64
C MET A 162 -13.42 4.42 -7.31
N ASN A 163 -13.06 5.68 -6.96
CA ASN A 163 -13.65 6.89 -7.55
C ASN A 163 -12.63 7.82 -8.24
N HIS A 164 -11.53 7.28 -8.78
CA HIS A 164 -10.70 7.98 -9.79
C HIS A 164 -10.96 7.47 -11.22
N GLY A 165 -12.23 7.15 -11.50
CA GLY A 165 -12.83 7.24 -12.84
C GLY A 165 -13.28 8.67 -13.21
N GLY A 166 -12.73 9.68 -12.55
CA GLY A 166 -13.02 11.09 -12.82
C GLY A 166 -12.18 11.63 -13.98
N ARG A 167 -12.58 11.30 -15.22
CA ARG A 167 -12.35 12.12 -16.42
C ARG A 167 -10.97 12.78 -16.55
N HIS A 168 -9.95 12.01 -16.89
CA HIS A 168 -8.98 12.52 -17.87
C HIS A 168 -9.57 12.28 -19.27
N ASN A 169 -10.51 13.15 -19.64
CA ASN A 169 -10.80 13.43 -21.04
C ASN A 169 -9.54 14.12 -21.59
N GLY A 170 -8.53 13.32 -21.94
CA GLY A 170 -7.39 13.73 -22.77
C GLY A 170 -7.83 13.93 -24.22
N GLY A 171 -8.92 14.67 -24.40
CA GLY A 171 -9.30 15.21 -25.70
C GLY A 171 -8.23 16.22 -26.11
N SER A 172 -7.40 15.79 -27.06
CA SER A 172 -6.82 16.64 -28.10
C SER A 172 -6.25 17.99 -27.64
N PHE A 173 -5.05 17.97 -27.04
CA PHE A 173 -4.12 19.11 -27.13
C PHE A 173 -3.66 19.40 -28.59
N GLU A 174 -4.22 18.67 -29.57
CA GLU A 174 -3.94 18.78 -31.00
C GLU A 174 -5.04 19.50 -31.80
N GLU A 175 -6.21 19.77 -31.21
CA GLU A 175 -7.28 20.52 -31.90
C GLU A 175 -7.20 22.04 -31.71
N GLY A 176 -6.45 22.53 -30.72
CA GLY A 176 -6.21 23.96 -30.53
C GLY A 176 -5.31 24.59 -31.60
N ARG A 177 -4.42 23.83 -32.26
CA ARG A 177 -3.53 24.36 -33.31
C ARG A 177 -4.15 24.41 -34.71
N LYS A 178 -5.24 23.70 -34.98
CA LYS A 178 -5.84 23.64 -36.32
C LYS A 178 -6.84 24.75 -36.62
N ASN A 179 -7.34 25.45 -35.60
CA ASN A 179 -8.28 26.57 -35.79
C ASN A 179 -7.62 27.96 -35.88
N GLU A 180 -6.32 28.09 -35.61
CA GLU A 180 -5.62 29.38 -35.69
C GLU A 180 -4.98 29.66 -37.08
N GLN A 181 -5.01 28.68 -37.99
CA GLN A 181 -4.53 28.86 -39.38
C GLN A 181 -5.63 29.14 -40.41
N LYS A 182 -6.88 29.37 -39.98
CA LYS A 182 -7.99 29.76 -40.89
C LYS A 182 -8.45 31.21 -40.74
N GLN A 183 -7.69 32.06 -40.04
CA GLN A 183 -7.96 33.50 -39.93
C GLN A 183 -6.75 34.37 -40.29
N LYS A 184 -6.07 34.03 -41.39
CA LYS A 184 -5.23 34.97 -42.13
C LYS A 184 -5.61 34.96 -43.59
#